data_AF-A0A5E4C1F9-F1
#
_entry.id   AF-A0A5E4C1F9-F1
#
_cell.length_a   1.000
_cell.length_b   1.000
_cell.length_c   1.000
_cell.angle_alpha   90.00
_cell.angle_beta   90.00
_cell.angle_gamma   90.00
#
_symmetry.space_group_name_H-M   'P 1'
#
loop_
_entity.id
_entity.type
_entity.pdbx_description
1 polymer ?
#
loop_
_entity_poly.entity_id
_entity_poly.type
_entity_poly.pdbx_seq_one_letter_code
_entity_poly.pdbx_strand_id
1 'polypeptide(L)'
;MLWSSLQLFRYTLLEVVVVSGMSSQKGNVARSRPQKHQNTFSFRNDKFDKSAQTKKINQKLHDGVCQRCKEVLEWRVKYNKYKPLSKPKKCVKCLQKTVKDSYHIMCRPCASELEVCAKCGKKEDIVIPFNKDPEKTENNESYKHTRNCKSHEESGADLDFDIYLDDTDNNQVD
;
A
#
# COMPACT_ATOMS: atom_id res chain seq x y z
N MET A 1 62.00 9.57 46.04
CA MET A 1 61.85 10.90 46.67
C MET A 1 61.67 11.93 45.55
N LEU A 2 60.99 13.05 45.83
CA LEU A 2 61.05 14.34 45.11
C LEU A 2 61.10 14.34 43.55
N TRP A 3 59.99 14.75 42.93
CA TRP A 3 59.85 15.98 42.13
C TRP A 3 58.37 16.40 42.34
N SER A 4 58.03 17.54 42.96
CA SER A 4 58.20 18.92 42.49
C SER A 4 57.55 19.13 41.12
N SER A 5 56.34 19.71 41.05
CA SER A 5 56.11 21.15 40.79
C SER A 5 56.07 21.43 39.26
N LEU A 6 55.29 22.35 38.68
CA LEU A 6 54.66 23.59 39.16
C LEU A 6 53.17 23.73 38.72
N GLN A 7 52.52 24.77 39.27
CA GLN A 7 51.47 25.65 38.71
C GLN A 7 50.65 25.12 37.52
N LEU A 8 49.32 24.97 37.67
CA LEU A 8 48.35 26.06 37.48
C LEU A 8 48.42 26.75 36.10
N PHE A 9 47.55 26.30 35.18
CA PHE A 9 46.83 27.21 34.29
C PHE A 9 45.35 26.85 34.23
N ARG A 10 44.54 27.52 35.07
CA ARG A 10 43.07 27.44 35.02
C ARG A 10 42.57 28.29 33.85
N TYR A 11 42.74 27.82 32.62
CA TYR A 11 41.96 28.35 31.51
C TYR A 11 40.55 27.77 31.55
N THR A 12 39.66 28.49 32.26
CA THR A 12 38.22 28.36 32.06
C THR A 12 37.92 28.82 30.64
N LEU A 13 37.92 27.88 29.70
CA LEU A 13 37.46 28.13 28.35
C LEU A 13 35.96 28.46 28.45
N LEU A 14 35.62 29.74 28.35
CA LEU A 14 34.24 30.13 28.08
C LEU A 14 33.91 29.70 26.66
N GLU A 15 33.39 28.48 26.52
CA GLU A 15 32.63 28.11 25.34
C GLU A 15 31.39 29.01 25.30
N VAL A 16 31.53 30.14 24.61
CA VAL A 16 30.39 30.93 24.14
C VAL A 16 29.73 30.11 23.03
N VAL A 17 28.94 29.12 23.44
CA VAL A 17 28.09 28.34 22.54
C VAL A 17 27.06 29.32 21.98
N VAL A 18 27.39 29.91 20.82
CA VAL A 18 26.45 30.71 20.04
C VAL A 18 25.39 29.75 19.52
N VAL A 19 24.33 29.58 20.30
CA VAL A 19 23.12 28.86 19.89
C VAL A 19 22.44 29.70 18.82
N SER A 20 22.90 29.54 17.59
CA SER A 20 22.24 30.02 16.37
C SER A 20 20.91 29.30 16.22
N GLY A 21 19.92 29.73 17.00
CA GLY A 21 18.59 29.13 17.07
C GLY A 21 17.91 29.20 15.72
N MET A 22 17.89 28.08 14.99
CA MET A 22 17.08 27.93 13.79
C MET A 22 15.65 28.33 14.10
N SER A 23 15.11 29.31 13.37
CA SER A 23 13.81 29.91 13.69
C SER A 23 12.71 28.86 13.75
N SER A 24 12.35 28.51 14.99
CA SER A 24 11.38 27.47 15.31
C SER A 24 9.95 28.02 15.42
N GLN A 25 9.78 29.30 15.06
CA GLN A 25 8.49 29.95 14.95
C GLN A 25 7.67 29.26 13.85
N LYS A 26 6.62 28.52 14.24
CA LYS A 26 5.65 27.99 13.27
C LYS A 26 5.09 29.18 12.47
N GLY A 27 5.40 29.22 11.17
CA GLY A 27 5.04 30.32 10.28
C GLY A 27 3.54 30.62 10.34
N ASN A 28 3.22 31.91 10.45
CA ASN A 28 1.93 32.49 10.87
C ASN A 28 0.72 31.54 10.74
N VAL A 29 0.44 30.81 11.82
CA VAL A 29 -0.57 29.73 11.85
C VAL A 29 -2.00 30.30 11.76
N ALA A 30 -2.19 31.55 12.17
CA ALA A 30 -3.46 32.26 12.12
C ALA A 30 -3.62 32.99 10.77
N ARG A 31 -4.05 32.27 9.72
CA ARG A 31 -4.56 32.93 8.50
C ARG A 31 -5.95 33.50 8.76
N SER A 32 -6.14 34.80 8.58
CA SER A 32 -7.47 35.43 8.67
C SER A 32 -8.39 35.09 7.48
N ARG A 33 -7.83 34.75 6.32
CA ARG A 33 -8.59 34.41 5.10
C ARG A 33 -8.54 32.89 4.81
N PRO A 34 -9.68 32.25 4.46
CA PRO A 34 -9.69 30.87 4.00
C PRO A 34 -8.91 30.68 2.69
N GLN A 35 -8.55 29.43 2.39
CA GLN A 35 -7.88 29.04 1.14
C GLN A 35 -8.70 29.51 -0.07
N LYS A 36 -8.07 30.24 -1.02
CA LYS A 36 -8.73 30.79 -2.23
C LYS A 36 -9.39 29.70 -3.11
N HIS A 37 -8.86 28.49 -3.05
CA HIS A 37 -9.32 27.34 -3.81
C HIS A 37 -9.63 26.21 -2.81
N GLN A 38 -10.93 25.97 -2.58
CA GLN A 38 -11.44 24.87 -1.76
C GLN A 38 -11.98 23.77 -2.66
N ASN A 39 -11.87 22.51 -2.23
CA ASN A 39 -12.49 21.39 -2.94
C ASN A 39 -14.01 21.42 -2.71
N THR A 40 -14.79 21.64 -3.77
CA THR A 40 -16.26 21.61 -3.74
C THR A 40 -16.83 20.22 -3.49
N PHE A 41 -16.09 19.17 -3.83
CA PHE A 41 -16.48 17.77 -3.64
C PHE A 41 -15.38 16.99 -2.93
N SER A 42 -15.78 16.04 -2.08
CA SER A 42 -14.86 15.07 -1.47
C SER A 42 -14.32 14.08 -2.52
N PHE A 43 -13.07 13.64 -2.35
CA PHE A 43 -12.48 12.61 -3.21
C PHE A 43 -13.28 11.30 -3.10
N ARG A 44 -13.59 10.70 -4.25
CA ARG A 44 -14.31 9.42 -4.40
C ARG A 44 -13.44 8.51 -5.28
N ASN A 45 -13.06 7.34 -4.77
CA ASN A 45 -12.16 6.41 -5.48
C ASN A 45 -12.80 5.95 -6.81
N ASP A 46 -14.07 5.57 -6.76
CA ASP A 46 -14.81 4.95 -7.85
C ASP A 46 -15.31 5.93 -8.94
N LYS A 47 -14.93 7.23 -8.86
CA LYS A 47 -15.31 8.23 -9.86
C LYS A 47 -14.64 7.97 -11.21
N PHE A 48 -13.39 7.51 -11.19
CA PHE A 48 -12.58 7.25 -12.39
C PHE A 48 -12.09 5.80 -12.43
N ASP A 49 -11.41 5.33 -11.37
CA ASP A 49 -10.75 4.01 -11.36
C ASP A 49 -11.70 2.86 -10.97
N LYS A 50 -12.71 2.57 -11.78
CA LYS A 50 -13.73 1.51 -11.52
C LYS A 50 -13.22 0.06 -11.65
N SER A 51 -11.91 -0.15 -11.65
CA SER A 51 -11.28 -1.45 -11.92
C SER A 51 -11.67 -2.54 -10.91
N ALA A 52 -11.61 -3.81 -11.33
CA ALA A 52 -11.82 -4.95 -10.43
C ALA A 52 -10.81 -4.97 -9.27
N GLN A 53 -9.59 -4.45 -9.48
CA GLN A 53 -8.57 -4.30 -8.44
C GLN A 53 -8.97 -3.24 -7.41
N THR A 54 -9.51 -2.09 -7.84
CA THR A 54 -10.01 -1.04 -6.94
C THR A 54 -11.14 -1.56 -6.06
N LYS A 55 -12.08 -2.31 -6.64
CA LYS A 55 -13.18 -2.95 -5.90
C LYS A 55 -12.65 -3.92 -4.83
N LYS A 56 -11.71 -4.81 -5.19
CA LYS A 56 -11.04 -5.74 -4.26
C LYS A 56 -10.25 -5.04 -3.16
N ILE A 57 -9.73 -3.83 -3.39
CA ILE A 57 -9.06 -3.01 -2.38
C ILE A 57 -10.08 -2.31 -1.46
N ASN A 58 -11.17 -1.76 -2.00
CA ASN A 58 -12.24 -1.11 -1.24
C ASN A 58 -13.00 -2.09 -0.33
N GLN A 59 -13.16 -3.34 -0.76
CA GLN A 59 -13.81 -4.41 0.03
C GLN A 59 -12.87 -5.08 1.07
N LYS A 60 -11.59 -4.69 1.12
CA LYS A 60 -10.61 -5.42 1.94
C LYS A 60 -10.72 -5.07 3.42
N LEU A 61 -11.12 -6.05 4.24
CA LEU A 61 -11.07 -5.95 5.69
C LEU A 61 -9.63 -5.83 6.20
N HIS A 62 -9.45 -5.16 7.34
CA HIS A 62 -8.16 -4.93 7.99
C HIS A 62 -8.17 -5.53 9.39
N ASP A 63 -8.09 -6.87 9.44
CA ASP A 63 -8.02 -7.67 10.67
C ASP A 63 -6.71 -7.44 11.43
N GLY A 64 -6.69 -7.68 12.75
CA GLY A 64 -5.44 -7.84 13.50
C GLY A 64 -4.58 -6.58 13.64
N VAL A 65 -5.19 -5.39 13.52
CA VAL A 65 -4.51 -4.10 13.67
C VAL A 65 -5.19 -3.22 14.73
N CYS A 66 -4.39 -2.41 15.42
CA CYS A 66 -4.88 -1.40 16.35
C CYS A 66 -5.60 -0.25 15.62
N GLN A 67 -6.48 0.47 16.33
CA GLN A 67 -7.29 1.57 15.78
C GLN A 67 -6.48 2.55 14.93
N ARG A 68 -5.35 3.04 15.47
CA ARG A 68 -4.48 4.00 14.77
C ARG A 68 -3.87 3.45 13.49
N CYS A 69 -3.68 2.12 13.40
CA CYS A 69 -3.22 1.48 12.18
C CYS A 69 -4.35 1.23 11.17
N LYS A 70 -5.56 0.90 11.63
CA LYS A 70 -6.77 0.76 10.82
C LYS A 70 -7.08 2.04 10.03
N GLU A 71 -7.18 3.18 10.71
CA GLU A 71 -7.39 4.51 10.11
C GLU A 71 -6.39 4.85 9.00
N VAL A 72 -5.10 4.53 9.21
CA VAL A 72 -4.03 4.83 8.25
C VAL A 72 -4.10 3.92 7.01
N LEU A 73 -4.69 2.73 7.11
CA LEU A 73 -4.94 1.86 5.98
C LEU A 73 -6.24 2.23 5.25
N GLU A 74 -7.32 2.50 5.98
CA GLU A 74 -8.60 2.99 5.44
C GLU A 74 -8.43 4.31 4.68
N TRP A 75 -7.61 5.24 5.20
CA TRP A 75 -7.24 6.47 4.49
C TRP A 75 -6.47 6.18 3.19
N ARG A 76 -5.57 5.19 3.18
CA ARG A 76 -4.86 4.77 1.96
C ARG A 76 -5.80 4.16 0.93
N VAL A 77 -6.79 3.39 1.36
CA VAL A 77 -7.85 2.84 0.49
C VAL A 77 -8.69 3.99 -0.08
N LYS A 78 -9.25 4.85 0.78
CA LYS A 78 -10.13 5.97 0.42
C LYS A 78 -9.53 6.94 -0.61
N TYR A 79 -8.21 7.18 -0.55
CA TYR A 79 -7.51 8.13 -1.43
C TYR A 79 -6.69 7.47 -2.56
N ASN A 80 -6.94 6.20 -2.89
CA ASN A 80 -6.21 5.40 -3.90
C ASN A 80 -4.67 5.39 -3.71
N LYS A 81 -4.20 5.35 -2.45
CA LYS A 81 -2.78 5.32 -2.04
C LYS A 81 -2.37 3.97 -1.43
N TYR A 82 -3.24 2.97 -1.46
CA TYR A 82 -2.98 1.62 -1.00
C TYR A 82 -2.28 0.82 -2.11
N LYS A 83 -1.08 0.30 -1.84
CA LYS A 83 -0.34 -0.56 -2.78
C LYS A 83 -0.47 -2.04 -2.37
N PRO A 84 -1.12 -2.91 -3.18
CA PRO A 84 -1.10 -4.36 -2.94
C PRO A 84 0.31 -4.94 -3.09
N LEU A 85 0.60 -6.04 -2.39
CA LEU A 85 1.82 -6.82 -2.55
C LEU A 85 1.70 -7.74 -3.78
N SER A 86 2.69 -7.72 -4.68
CA SER A 86 2.83 -8.68 -5.78
C SER A 86 3.57 -9.96 -5.39
N LYS A 87 4.33 -9.92 -4.29
CA LYS A 87 5.07 -11.05 -3.70
C LYS A 87 4.97 -10.95 -2.17
N PRO A 88 4.82 -12.06 -1.43
CA PRO A 88 4.66 -12.01 0.02
C PRO A 88 5.96 -11.57 0.71
N LYS A 89 5.82 -10.78 1.77
CA LYS A 89 6.95 -10.17 2.50
C LYS A 89 7.46 -11.11 3.61
N LYS A 90 8.74 -10.97 3.97
CA LYS A 90 9.31 -11.63 5.17
C LYS A 90 8.61 -11.12 6.44
N CYS A 91 8.23 -12.04 7.32
CA CYS A 91 7.71 -11.77 8.66
C CYS A 91 8.86 -11.42 9.63
N VAL A 92 8.64 -10.49 10.56
CA VAL A 92 9.62 -10.14 11.61
C VAL A 92 9.79 -11.25 12.66
N LYS A 93 8.77 -12.08 12.89
CA LYS A 93 8.81 -13.15 13.92
C LYS A 93 9.36 -14.47 13.36
N CYS A 94 8.65 -15.14 12.46
CA CYS A 94 9.08 -16.43 11.90
C CYS A 94 10.10 -16.32 10.74
N LEU A 95 10.50 -15.12 10.32
CA LEU A 95 11.45 -14.80 9.23
C LEU A 95 11.09 -15.31 7.81
N GLN A 96 10.12 -16.22 7.69
CA GLN A 96 9.57 -16.75 6.45
C GLN A 96 8.81 -15.69 5.64
N LYS A 97 8.65 -15.91 4.32
CA LYS A 97 7.89 -15.05 3.39
C LYS A 97 6.37 -15.29 3.48
N THR A 98 5.80 -15.18 4.67
CA THR A 98 4.39 -15.53 4.97
C THR A 98 3.44 -14.32 5.02
N VAL A 99 3.95 -13.09 4.92
CA VAL A 99 3.12 -11.88 5.02
C VAL A 99 2.43 -11.59 3.68
N LYS A 100 1.15 -11.98 3.57
CA LYS A 100 0.27 -11.73 2.41
C LYS A 100 -0.29 -10.29 2.37
N ASP A 101 -0.44 -9.65 3.54
CA ASP A 101 -1.14 -8.37 3.68
C ASP A 101 -0.21 -7.15 3.57
N SER A 102 -0.55 -6.16 2.74
CA SER A 102 0.28 -4.97 2.53
C SER A 102 0.49 -4.14 3.79
N TYR A 103 1.64 -3.49 3.90
CA TYR A 103 2.05 -2.67 5.05
C TYR A 103 2.18 -3.44 6.38
N HIS A 104 1.94 -4.75 6.42
CA HIS A 104 2.13 -5.56 7.61
C HIS A 104 3.63 -5.89 7.80
N ILE A 105 3.99 -6.22 9.04
CA ILE A 105 5.34 -6.64 9.46
C ILE A 105 5.36 -8.05 10.02
N MET A 106 4.23 -8.56 10.52
CA MET A 106 4.09 -9.92 11.03
C MET A 106 3.10 -10.73 10.19
N CYS A 107 3.22 -12.05 10.25
CA CYS A 107 2.27 -12.97 9.64
C CYS A 107 0.99 -13.07 10.50
N ARG A 108 -0.13 -13.55 9.93
CA ARG A 108 -1.39 -13.71 10.68
C ARG A 108 -1.23 -14.58 11.94
N PRO A 109 -0.77 -15.85 11.88
CA PRO A 109 -0.59 -16.65 13.10
C PRO A 109 0.40 -16.02 14.10
N CYS A 110 1.54 -15.49 13.60
CA CYS A 110 2.52 -14.74 14.39
C CYS A 110 1.95 -13.54 15.19
N ALA A 111 0.84 -12.97 14.73
CA ALA A 111 0.17 -11.84 15.37
C ALA A 111 -1.00 -12.29 16.27
N SER A 112 -1.63 -13.43 15.96
CA SER A 112 -2.59 -14.12 16.83
C SER A 112 -1.92 -14.67 18.09
N GLU A 113 -0.82 -15.43 17.94
CA GLU A 113 -0.07 -16.08 19.02
C GLU A 113 0.48 -15.10 20.07
N LEU A 114 0.72 -13.85 19.66
CA LEU A 114 1.39 -12.82 20.47
C LEU A 114 0.47 -11.64 20.82
N GLU A 115 -0.78 -11.66 20.37
CA GLU A 115 -1.81 -10.63 20.57
C GLU A 115 -1.29 -9.19 20.32
N VAL A 116 -0.67 -8.99 19.15
CA VAL A 116 -0.02 -7.73 18.76
C VAL A 116 -0.45 -7.27 17.37
N CYS A 117 -0.60 -5.96 17.21
CA CYS A 117 -0.97 -5.34 15.94
C CYS A 117 0.01 -5.73 14.82
N ALA A 118 -0.48 -6.44 13.80
CA ALA A 118 0.33 -7.05 12.74
C ALA A 118 1.09 -6.02 11.85
N LYS A 119 0.77 -4.73 11.98
CA LYS A 119 1.40 -3.60 11.28
C LYS A 119 2.42 -2.81 12.10
N CYS A 120 2.28 -2.70 13.43
CA CYS A 120 3.21 -1.91 14.26
C CYS A 120 3.95 -2.72 15.35
N GLY A 121 3.55 -3.97 15.62
CA GLY A 121 4.21 -4.84 16.60
C GLY A 121 3.92 -4.50 18.06
N LYS A 122 3.07 -3.50 18.32
CA LYS A 122 2.68 -3.10 19.68
C LYS A 122 1.52 -3.93 20.22
N LYS A 123 1.48 -4.04 21.55
CA LYS A 123 0.29 -4.38 22.33
C LYS A 123 -0.53 -3.09 22.51
N GLU A 124 -1.48 -2.88 21.61
CA GLU A 124 -2.49 -1.81 21.58
C GLU A 124 -3.80 -2.47 21.12
N ASP A 125 -4.94 -2.05 21.65
CA ASP A 125 -6.23 -2.75 21.46
C ASP A 125 -6.54 -3.06 19.99
N ILE A 126 -6.74 -4.36 19.70
CA ILE A 126 -6.97 -4.88 18.37
C ILE A 126 -8.47 -4.77 18.06
N VAL A 127 -8.84 -3.75 17.28
CA VAL A 127 -10.24 -3.33 17.02
C VAL A 127 -11.04 -4.38 16.24
N ILE A 128 -10.36 -5.24 15.48
CA ILE A 128 -10.95 -6.38 14.80
C ILE A 128 -10.08 -7.59 15.14
N PRO A 129 -10.47 -8.41 16.15
CA PRO A 129 -9.88 -9.71 16.39
C PRO A 129 -9.89 -10.54 15.10
N PHE A 130 -8.93 -11.46 14.94
CA PHE A 130 -8.90 -12.32 13.76
C PHE A 130 -10.17 -13.16 13.68
N ASN A 131 -11.01 -12.91 12.67
CA ASN A 131 -12.24 -13.66 12.44
C ASN A 131 -11.93 -15.17 12.34
N LYS A 132 -12.60 -15.96 13.17
CA LYS A 132 -12.64 -17.42 13.06
C LYS A 132 -13.64 -17.77 11.96
N ASP A 133 -13.11 -17.81 10.73
CA ASP A 133 -13.78 -18.18 9.48
C ASP A 133 -14.91 -17.21 9.06
N PRO A 134 -15.12 -17.05 7.73
CA PRO A 134 -15.99 -17.98 7.03
C PRO A 134 -15.25 -18.91 6.05
N GLU A 135 -15.87 -20.07 5.81
CA GLU A 135 -15.48 -21.01 4.76
C GLU A 135 -15.43 -20.39 3.35
N LYS A 136 -14.64 -21.04 2.49
CA LYS A 136 -14.81 -21.07 1.02
C LYS A 136 -14.77 -19.73 0.29
N THR A 137 -13.58 -19.40 -0.22
CA THR A 137 -13.37 -19.52 -1.68
C THR A 137 -11.89 -19.65 -2.01
N GLU A 138 -11.50 -20.82 -2.51
CA GLU A 138 -10.23 -20.96 -3.22
C GLU A 138 -10.36 -20.31 -4.61
N ASN A 139 -9.32 -19.59 -5.04
CA ASN A 139 -9.10 -19.22 -6.43
C ASN A 139 -7.58 -19.05 -6.63
N ASN A 140 -6.90 -20.18 -6.77
CA ASN A 140 -5.45 -20.30 -6.84
C ASN A 140 -4.96 -20.34 -8.30
N GLU A 141 -5.19 -19.26 -9.05
CA GLU A 141 -4.70 -19.16 -10.43
C GLU A 141 -3.20 -18.82 -10.47
N SER A 142 -2.39 -19.86 -10.37
CA SER A 142 -0.97 -19.81 -10.71
C SER A 142 -0.82 -19.79 -12.24
N TYR A 143 -0.78 -18.58 -12.84
CA TYR A 143 -0.62 -18.40 -14.29
C TYR A 143 0.77 -18.88 -14.75
N LYS A 144 0.92 -20.20 -14.98
CA LYS A 144 2.10 -20.79 -15.61
C LYS A 144 2.08 -20.46 -17.10
N HIS A 145 2.74 -19.37 -17.47
CA HIS A 145 2.82 -18.92 -18.86
C HIS A 145 3.83 -19.76 -19.67
N THR A 146 3.53 -21.04 -19.84
CA THR A 146 4.35 -21.99 -20.61
C THR A 146 4.22 -21.68 -22.10
N ARG A 147 5.13 -20.85 -22.64
CA ARG A 147 5.25 -20.69 -24.10
C ARG A 147 5.87 -21.96 -24.67
N ASN A 148 5.05 -22.84 -25.23
CA ASN A 148 5.51 -23.95 -26.04
C ASN A 148 5.04 -23.73 -27.48
N CYS A 149 5.91 -23.19 -28.32
CA CYS A 149 5.68 -23.19 -29.76
C CYS A 149 5.72 -24.64 -30.28
N LYS A 150 4.66 -25.04 -30.99
CA LYS A 150 4.61 -26.28 -31.75
C LYS A 150 3.94 -25.94 -33.08
N SER A 151 4.66 -26.16 -34.18
CA SER A 151 4.15 -25.99 -35.53
C SER A 151 2.94 -26.92 -35.75
N HIS A 152 2.00 -26.48 -36.58
CA HIS A 152 0.96 -27.35 -37.13
C HIS A 152 1.05 -27.25 -38.66
N GLU A 153 1.46 -28.33 -39.29
CA GLU A 153 1.41 -28.50 -40.75
C GLU A 153 0.02 -29.01 -41.15
N GLU A 154 -0.29 -29.04 -42.44
CA GLU A 154 -1.68 -29.04 -42.92
C GLU A 154 -2.36 -30.42 -42.89
N SER A 155 -3.67 -30.43 -42.65
CA SER A 155 -4.65 -31.36 -43.23
C SER A 155 -6.06 -30.85 -42.91
N GLY A 156 -6.96 -30.87 -43.88
CA GLY A 156 -8.28 -30.23 -43.76
C GLY A 156 -9.45 -31.20 -43.96
N ALA A 157 -10.64 -30.71 -43.60
CA ALA A 157 -11.93 -31.18 -44.09
C ALA A 157 -12.97 -30.07 -43.88
N ASP A 158 -13.44 -29.51 -44.98
CA ASP A 158 -14.78 -28.99 -45.28
C ASP A 158 -15.79 -28.86 -44.11
N LEU A 159 -16.36 -27.66 -43.94
CA LEU A 159 -17.79 -27.47 -44.20
C LEU A 159 -18.08 -26.06 -44.71
N ASP A 160 -18.80 -26.03 -45.82
CA ASP A 160 -19.30 -24.87 -46.57
C ASP A 160 -20.57 -24.28 -45.92
N PHE A 161 -20.76 -22.95 -46.05
CA PHE A 161 -22.05 -22.28 -45.86
C PHE A 161 -22.12 -20.96 -46.66
N ASP A 162 -22.24 -21.07 -47.98
CA ASP A 162 -22.30 -19.93 -48.91
C ASP A 162 -23.58 -19.06 -48.86
N ILE A 163 -23.34 -17.74 -48.85
CA ILE A 163 -23.92 -16.68 -49.72
C ILE A 163 -25.46 -16.55 -49.89
N TYR A 164 -26.00 -15.36 -49.54
CA TYR A 164 -26.67 -14.36 -50.42
C TYR A 164 -26.93 -13.10 -49.55
N LEU A 165 -26.65 -11.83 -49.91
CA LEU A 165 -26.85 -11.03 -51.14
C LEU A 165 -28.34 -10.71 -51.43
N ASP A 166 -28.74 -9.52 -51.91
CA ASP A 166 -27.98 -8.29 -52.26
C ASP A 166 -28.22 -7.15 -51.19
N ASP A 167 -28.52 -5.85 -51.38
CA ASP A 167 -28.79 -4.98 -52.55
C ASP A 167 -28.45 -3.47 -52.25
N THR A 168 -27.55 -2.91 -53.09
CA THR A 168 -27.53 -1.62 -53.85
C THR A 168 -28.63 -0.54 -53.57
N ASP A 169 -28.44 0.79 -53.69
CA ASP A 169 -27.38 1.64 -54.30
C ASP A 169 -27.48 3.17 -53.91
N ASN A 170 -26.52 3.98 -54.42
CA ASN A 170 -26.59 5.40 -54.84
C ASN A 170 -26.43 6.59 -53.85
N ASN A 171 -25.21 7.18 -53.90
CA ASN A 171 -24.90 8.61 -54.21
C ASN A 171 -25.29 9.75 -53.22
N GLN A 172 -24.66 10.94 -53.27
CA GLN A 172 -23.69 11.49 -54.24
C GLN A 172 -22.51 12.26 -53.58
N VAL A 173 -21.42 12.44 -54.32
CA VAL A 173 -20.31 13.37 -54.06
C VAL A 173 -20.37 14.53 -55.04
N ASP A 174 -20.16 15.76 -54.55
CA ASP A 174 -19.60 16.93 -55.27
C ASP A 174 -18.92 17.86 -54.24
#